data_AF-A0A660ZE79-F1
#
_entry.id   AF-A0A660ZE79-F1
#
_cell.length_a   1.000
_cell.length_b   1.000
_cell.length_c   1.000
_cell.angle_alpha   90.00
_cell.angle_beta   90.00
_cell.angle_gamma   90.00
#
_symmetry.space_group_name_H-M   'P 1'
#
loop_
_entity.id
_entity.type
_entity.pdbx_description
1 polymer ?
#
loop_
_entity_poly.entity_id
_entity_poly.type
_entity_poly.pdbx_seq_one_letter_code
_entity_poly.pdbx_strand_id
1 'polypeptide(L)'
;MKRRDRLFFLFTTALLLRGALFVATQGIGRPHFRGDAWEYDLLARNILNSGSFSLNPGGPPDARRTPLYPLFIALSYFLFGQNASVAVIFQILLSSLSVVLMFLIGEKLLGEKIAFIAALLFAADPLHLFLSQVLLTETLFTFLLLLATYFAIERGKPGYLLSGAFLGLSTLTRPVALYLIPLYLLFFLFEREPLKNRIRGSLLALLAFAITLSPWLLRNYRHFGRFSLSSLTGYNLYFYNAGILRARLEG
;
A
#
# COMPACT_ATOMS: atom_id res chain seq x y z
N MET A 1 -26.48 -18.15 4.10
CA MET A 1 -26.28 -16.69 4.01
C MET A 1 -26.05 -16.33 2.54
N LYS A 2 -26.80 -15.36 1.97
CA LYS A 2 -26.59 -14.95 0.58
C LYS A 2 -25.20 -14.29 0.43
N ARG A 3 -24.64 -14.28 -0.78
CA ARG A 3 -23.31 -13.68 -1.05
C ARG A 3 -23.21 -12.23 -0.55
N ARG A 4 -24.25 -11.43 -0.82
CA ARG A 4 -24.36 -10.03 -0.34
C ARG A 4 -24.28 -9.93 1.19
N ASP A 5 -25.00 -10.80 1.88
CA ASP A 5 -25.04 -10.82 3.35
C ASP A 5 -23.65 -11.17 3.92
N ARG A 6 -22.89 -12.07 3.26
CA ARG A 6 -21.50 -12.39 3.64
C ARG A 6 -20.55 -11.22 3.48
N LEU A 7 -20.62 -10.53 2.34
CA LEU A 7 -19.79 -9.35 2.11
C LEU A 7 -20.07 -8.27 3.15
N PHE A 8 -21.36 -8.02 3.43
CA PHE A 8 -21.78 -7.06 4.45
C PHE A 8 -21.32 -7.49 5.85
N PHE A 9 -21.50 -8.76 6.20
CA PHE A 9 -21.05 -9.31 7.48
C PHE A 9 -19.53 -9.20 7.66
N LEU A 10 -18.74 -9.59 6.65
CA LEU A 10 -17.27 -9.49 6.71
C LEU A 10 -16.82 -8.04 6.86
N PHE A 11 -17.38 -7.14 6.06
CA PHE A 11 -17.05 -5.71 6.12
C PHE A 11 -17.40 -5.11 7.48
N THR A 12 -18.62 -5.31 7.95
CA THR A 12 -19.09 -4.76 9.23
C THR A 12 -18.34 -5.34 10.41
N THR A 13 -18.07 -6.65 10.42
CA THR A 13 -17.27 -7.28 11.47
C THR A 13 -15.85 -6.72 11.50
N ALA A 14 -15.18 -6.62 10.35
CA ALA A 14 -13.84 -6.05 10.26
C ALA A 14 -13.80 -4.59 10.72
N LEU A 15 -14.80 -3.81 10.33
CA LEU A 15 -14.95 -2.40 10.68
C LEU A 15 -15.18 -2.21 12.18
N LEU A 16 -16.05 -3.01 12.79
CA LEU A 16 -16.34 -2.97 14.22
C LEU A 16 -15.12 -3.37 15.05
N LEU A 17 -14.40 -4.43 14.67
CA LEU A 17 -13.18 -4.84 15.37
C LEU A 17 -12.12 -3.75 15.37
N ARG A 18 -11.87 -3.15 14.20
CA ARG A 18 -10.88 -2.07 14.04
C ARG A 18 -11.33 -0.77 14.70
N GLY A 19 -12.62 -0.45 14.63
CA GLY A 19 -13.22 0.72 15.28
C GLY A 19 -13.21 0.60 16.80
N ALA A 20 -13.49 -0.58 17.35
CA ALA A 20 -13.39 -0.85 18.78
C ALA A 20 -11.96 -0.65 19.28
N LEU A 21 -10.97 -1.18 18.55
CA LEU A 21 -9.55 -0.98 18.88
C LEU A 21 -9.14 0.49 18.77
N PHE A 22 -9.62 1.21 17.74
CA PHE A 22 -9.39 2.64 17.59
C PHE A 22 -9.87 3.43 18.80
N VAL A 23 -11.13 3.20 19.23
CA VAL A 23 -11.71 3.86 20.40
C VAL A 23 -10.94 3.49 21.67
N ALA A 24 -10.64 2.20 21.87
CA ALA A 24 -9.91 1.70 23.05
C ALA A 24 -8.49 2.29 23.18
N THR A 25 -7.86 2.66 22.06
CA THR A 25 -6.49 3.19 22.05
C THR A 25 -6.41 4.71 22.14
N GLN A 26 -7.54 5.45 22.01
CA GLN A 26 -7.53 6.93 22.06
C GLN A 26 -7.02 7.48 23.40
N GLY A 27 -7.18 6.74 24.50
CA GLY A 27 -6.67 7.13 25.82
C GLY A 27 -5.15 6.94 26.01
N ILE A 28 -4.47 6.30 25.05
CA ILE A 28 -3.07 5.89 25.18
C ILE A 28 -2.15 6.86 24.42
N GLY A 29 -1.90 8.04 24.99
CA GLY A 29 -0.89 8.99 24.53
C GLY A 29 -0.94 9.29 23.02
N ARG A 30 0.09 8.88 22.27
CA ARG A 30 0.15 8.95 20.80
C ARG A 30 0.00 7.55 20.20
N PRO A 31 -1.21 6.99 20.11
CA PRO A 31 -1.41 5.60 19.70
C PRO A 31 -1.05 5.38 18.23
N HIS A 32 -1.19 6.41 17.40
CA HIS A 32 -1.01 6.36 15.95
C HIS A 32 0.45 6.56 15.49
N PHE A 33 1.34 6.91 16.42
CA PHE A 33 2.74 7.23 16.12
C PHE A 33 3.68 6.16 16.69
N ARG A 34 4.30 5.40 15.78
CA ARG A 34 5.35 4.42 16.06
C ARG A 34 6.39 4.46 14.93
N GLY A 35 7.67 4.30 15.28
CA GLY A 35 8.77 4.28 14.31
C GLY A 35 8.70 5.47 13.35
N ASP A 36 8.61 5.19 12.06
CA ASP A 36 8.65 6.19 10.99
C ASP A 36 7.35 6.98 10.77
N ALA A 37 6.29 6.71 11.55
CA ALA A 37 4.98 7.36 11.40
C ALA A 37 5.02 8.89 11.44
N TRP A 38 5.94 9.46 12.24
CA TRP A 38 6.10 10.91 12.35
C TRP A 38 6.59 11.55 11.03
N GLU A 39 7.42 10.85 10.25
CA GLU A 39 7.91 11.35 8.97
C GLU A 39 6.79 11.42 7.94
N TYR A 40 5.90 10.42 7.92
CA TYR A 40 4.75 10.40 7.03
C TYR A 40 3.75 11.51 7.34
N ASP A 41 3.49 11.77 8.63
CA ASP A 41 2.65 12.90 9.08
C ASP A 41 3.27 14.25 8.70
N LEU A 42 4.58 14.45 8.93
CA LEU A 42 5.26 15.69 8.55
C LEU A 42 5.23 15.94 7.05
N LEU A 43 5.52 14.92 6.23
CA LEU A 43 5.44 15.04 4.77
C LEU A 43 4.02 15.44 4.35
N ALA A 44 2.99 14.84 4.93
CA ALA A 44 1.61 15.15 4.62
C ALA A 44 1.26 16.62 4.96
N ARG A 45 1.68 17.10 6.14
CA ARG A 45 1.47 18.49 6.56
C ARG A 45 2.20 19.48 5.65
N ASN A 46 3.44 19.19 5.27
CA ASN A 46 4.23 20.07 4.40
C ASN A 46 3.70 20.11 2.96
N ILE A 47 3.14 19.00 2.46
CA ILE A 47 2.43 19.00 1.18
C ILE A 47 1.26 19.99 1.22
N LEU A 48 0.48 20.03 2.30
CA LEU A 48 -0.67 20.93 2.43
C LEU A 48 -0.28 22.38 2.71
N ASN A 49 0.70 22.59 3.58
CA ASN A 49 1.03 23.93 4.09
C ASN A 49 2.00 24.69 3.18
N SER A 50 2.95 24.00 2.54
CA SER A 50 4.00 24.62 1.73
C SER A 50 4.08 24.08 0.30
N GLY A 51 3.23 23.13 -0.07
CA GLY A 51 3.26 22.48 -1.40
C GLY A 51 4.53 21.65 -1.64
N SER A 52 5.33 21.40 -0.61
CA SER A 52 6.66 20.78 -0.73
C SER A 52 6.67 19.36 -0.16
N PHE A 53 7.17 18.40 -0.94
CA PHE A 53 7.47 17.06 -0.46
C PHE A 53 8.85 17.05 0.21
N SER A 54 8.90 17.54 1.45
CA SER A 54 10.11 17.68 2.28
C SER A 54 9.77 17.44 3.76
N LEU A 55 10.74 17.00 4.58
CA LEU A 55 10.52 16.78 6.03
C LEU A 55 10.50 18.10 6.81
N ASN A 56 11.28 19.08 6.37
CA ASN A 56 11.29 20.42 6.94
C ASN A 56 10.62 21.41 5.97
N PRO A 57 9.76 22.32 6.45
CA PRO A 57 9.24 23.42 5.62
C PRO A 57 10.39 24.23 5.00
N GLY A 58 10.38 24.40 3.68
CA GLY A 58 11.47 25.08 2.94
C GLY A 58 12.80 24.32 2.88
N GLY A 59 12.87 23.12 3.45
CA GLY A 59 14.03 22.24 3.38
C GLY A 59 14.21 21.56 2.02
N PRO A 60 15.31 20.80 1.83
CA PRO A 60 15.55 20.09 0.59
C PRO A 60 14.42 19.06 0.32
N PRO A 61 14.10 18.80 -0.96
CA PRO A 61 13.14 17.76 -1.32
C PRO A 61 13.53 16.40 -0.72
N ASP A 62 12.55 15.64 -0.23
CA ASP A 62 12.79 14.27 0.26
C ASP A 62 12.63 13.25 -0.89
N ALA A 63 13.54 12.27 -0.97
CA ALA A 63 13.43 11.10 -1.85
C ALA A 63 13.59 9.78 -1.10
N ARG A 64 13.62 9.81 0.24
CA ARG A 64 13.71 8.60 1.05
C ARG A 64 12.36 7.90 1.12
N ARG A 65 11.28 8.66 1.32
CA ARG A 65 9.92 8.12 1.36
C ARG A 65 9.28 8.16 -0.02
N THR A 66 8.51 7.12 -0.30
CA THR A 66 7.64 7.06 -1.47
C THR A 66 6.39 7.93 -1.27
N PRO A 67 5.77 8.43 -2.35
CA PRO A 67 4.87 9.58 -2.24
C PRO A 67 3.45 9.22 -1.86
N LEU A 68 2.98 8.01 -2.19
CA LEU A 68 1.54 7.75 -2.18
C LEU A 68 0.96 7.74 -0.78
N TYR A 69 1.72 7.27 0.21
CA TYR A 69 1.26 7.21 1.59
C TYR A 69 1.18 8.61 2.25
N PRO A 70 2.21 9.48 2.17
CA PRO A 70 2.07 10.88 2.57
C PRO A 70 0.94 11.62 1.84
N LEU A 71 0.75 11.38 0.54
CA LEU A 71 -0.35 11.97 -0.22
C LEU A 71 -1.73 11.49 0.26
N PHE A 72 -1.84 10.22 0.63
CA PHE A 72 -3.06 9.67 1.24
C PHE A 72 -3.38 10.36 2.58
N ILE A 73 -2.39 10.55 3.45
CA ILE A 73 -2.57 11.30 4.71
C ILE A 73 -2.93 12.76 4.41
N ALA A 74 -2.22 13.41 3.50
CA ALA A 74 -2.48 14.81 3.12
C ALA A 74 -3.90 14.99 2.60
N LEU A 75 -4.40 14.08 1.76
CA LEU A 75 -5.78 14.10 1.29
C LEU A 75 -6.78 13.98 2.44
N SER A 76 -6.54 13.05 3.39
CA SER A 76 -7.41 12.92 4.56
C SER A 76 -7.44 14.19 5.41
N TYR A 77 -6.29 14.84 5.57
CA TYR A 77 -6.13 16.08 6.34
C TYR A 77 -6.76 17.29 5.65
N PHE A 78 -6.70 17.33 4.32
CA PHE A 78 -7.36 18.35 3.53
C PHE A 78 -8.89 18.30 3.70
N LEU A 79 -9.46 17.09 3.76
CA LEU A 79 -10.92 16.90 3.80
C LEU A 79 -11.53 17.10 5.20
N PHE A 80 -10.84 16.69 6.28
CA PHE A 80 -11.42 16.68 7.64
C PHE A 80 -10.51 17.32 8.71
N GLY A 81 -9.44 17.98 8.31
CA GLY A 81 -8.51 18.67 9.19
C GLY A 81 -7.25 17.86 9.52
N GLN A 82 -6.16 18.57 9.90
CA GLN A 82 -4.82 17.99 10.07
C GLN A 82 -4.64 17.20 11.39
N ASN A 83 -5.37 16.09 11.52
CA ASN A 83 -5.34 15.20 12.68
C ASN A 83 -5.10 13.74 12.25
N ALA A 84 -4.08 13.11 12.83
CA ALA A 84 -3.71 11.70 12.59
C ALA A 84 -4.88 10.72 12.71
N SER A 85 -5.80 10.96 13.66
CA SER A 85 -6.99 10.14 13.85
C SER A 85 -7.87 10.07 12.59
N VAL A 86 -7.94 11.15 11.80
CA VAL A 86 -8.67 11.19 10.53
C VAL A 86 -8.06 10.22 9.53
N ALA A 87 -6.75 10.30 9.31
CA ALA A 87 -6.04 9.39 8.41
C ALA A 87 -6.22 7.92 8.84
N VAL A 88 -6.18 7.64 10.15
CA VAL A 88 -6.42 6.31 10.69
C VAL A 88 -7.84 5.81 10.44
N ILE A 89 -8.87 6.66 10.53
CA ILE A 89 -10.25 6.27 10.17
C ILE A 89 -10.32 5.81 8.71
N PHE A 90 -9.66 6.52 7.79
CA PHE A 90 -9.55 6.07 6.41
C PHE A 90 -8.79 4.76 6.27
N GLN A 91 -7.70 4.56 7.02
CA GLN A 91 -7.00 3.26 7.03
C GLN A 91 -7.89 2.12 7.54
N ILE A 92 -8.69 2.35 8.57
CA ILE A 92 -9.64 1.37 9.10
C ILE A 92 -10.65 0.96 8.01
N LEU A 93 -11.16 1.93 7.26
CA LEU A 93 -12.03 1.66 6.11
C LEU A 93 -11.32 0.80 5.05
N LEU A 94 -10.11 1.20 4.62
CA LEU A 94 -9.32 0.45 3.63
C LEU A 94 -8.94 -0.97 4.11
N SER A 95 -8.61 -1.10 5.39
CA SER A 95 -8.30 -2.39 6.01
C SER A 95 -9.55 -3.29 6.06
N SER A 96 -10.73 -2.73 6.32
CA SER A 96 -11.99 -3.47 6.29
C SER A 96 -12.39 -3.87 4.87
N LEU A 97 -12.15 -3.01 3.88
CA LEU A 97 -12.34 -3.35 2.45
C LEU A 97 -11.33 -4.40 1.97
N SER A 98 -10.11 -4.41 2.52
CA SER A 98 -9.11 -5.46 2.25
C SER A 98 -9.63 -6.86 2.64
N VAL A 99 -10.38 -6.98 3.74
CA VAL A 99 -11.05 -8.24 4.13
C VAL A 99 -12.06 -8.70 3.08
N VAL A 100 -12.84 -7.76 2.55
CA VAL A 100 -13.82 -8.06 1.48
C VAL A 100 -13.09 -8.51 0.21
N LEU A 101 -12.01 -7.82 -0.19
CA LEU A 101 -11.21 -8.20 -1.34
C LEU A 101 -10.57 -9.59 -1.16
N MET A 102 -10.09 -9.91 0.04
CA MET A 102 -9.58 -11.25 0.36
C MET A 102 -10.64 -12.33 0.11
N PHE A 103 -11.88 -12.11 0.55
CA PHE A 103 -12.99 -13.01 0.25
C PHE A 103 -13.27 -13.11 -1.25
N LEU A 104 -13.35 -11.98 -1.97
CA LEU A 104 -13.66 -11.98 -3.40
C LEU A 104 -12.59 -12.70 -4.24
N ILE A 105 -11.31 -12.51 -3.90
CA ILE A 105 -10.19 -13.23 -4.52
C ILE A 105 -10.27 -14.71 -4.19
N GLY A 106 -10.43 -15.05 -2.91
CA GLY A 106 -10.54 -16.45 -2.47
C GLY A 106 -11.72 -17.18 -3.10
N GLU A 107 -12.86 -16.51 -3.27
CA GLU A 107 -14.08 -17.09 -3.84
C GLU A 107 -13.86 -17.53 -5.29
N LYS A 108 -13.12 -16.71 -6.06
CA LYS A 108 -12.75 -17.01 -7.46
C LYS A 108 -11.72 -18.14 -7.58
N LEU A 109 -10.83 -18.29 -6.60
CA LEU A 109 -9.68 -19.20 -6.70
C LEU A 109 -9.90 -20.55 -6.00
N LEU A 110 -10.53 -20.54 -4.83
CA LEU A 110 -10.59 -21.68 -3.89
C LEU A 110 -12.03 -22.05 -3.50
N GLY A 111 -13.00 -21.28 -3.97
CA GLY A 111 -14.41 -21.47 -3.66
C GLY A 111 -14.86 -20.78 -2.37
N GLU A 112 -16.17 -20.63 -2.24
CA GLU A 112 -16.82 -19.71 -1.29
C GLU A 112 -16.52 -20.02 0.19
N LYS A 113 -16.50 -21.31 0.58
CA LYS A 113 -16.29 -21.71 1.98
C LYS A 113 -14.88 -21.36 2.47
N ILE A 114 -13.86 -21.71 1.67
CA ILE A 114 -12.46 -21.46 2.01
C ILE A 114 -12.20 -19.95 2.03
N ALA A 115 -12.75 -19.23 1.04
CA ALA A 115 -12.65 -17.78 0.97
C ALA A 115 -13.20 -17.08 2.21
N PHE A 116 -14.35 -17.53 2.71
CA PHE A 116 -14.99 -16.97 3.90
C PHE A 116 -14.13 -17.16 5.15
N ILE A 117 -13.58 -18.36 5.34
CA ILE A 117 -12.69 -18.67 6.47
C ILE A 117 -11.40 -17.83 6.36
N ALA A 118 -10.78 -17.77 5.18
CA ALA A 118 -9.58 -16.98 4.94
C ALA A 118 -9.79 -15.48 5.24
N ALA A 119 -10.93 -14.93 4.83
CA ALA A 119 -11.30 -13.55 5.12
C ALA A 119 -11.53 -13.30 6.63
N LEU A 120 -12.15 -14.24 7.35
CA LEU A 120 -12.30 -14.13 8.81
C LEU A 120 -10.95 -14.17 9.54
N LEU A 121 -10.05 -15.08 9.13
CA LEU A 121 -8.69 -15.15 9.68
C LEU A 121 -7.95 -13.84 9.43
N PHE A 122 -8.04 -13.29 8.21
CA PHE A 122 -7.44 -12.01 7.87
C PHE A 122 -8.10 -10.82 8.63
N ALA A 123 -9.40 -10.87 8.89
CA ALA A 123 -10.10 -9.84 9.65
C ALA A 123 -9.64 -9.79 11.12
N ALA A 124 -9.31 -10.94 11.69
CA ALA A 124 -8.89 -11.13 13.08
C ALA A 124 -7.37 -11.16 13.28
N ASP A 125 -6.57 -11.05 12.22
CA ASP A 125 -5.11 -11.05 12.30
C ASP A 125 -4.60 -9.91 13.21
N PRO A 126 -3.94 -10.20 14.34
CA PRO A 126 -3.54 -9.18 15.31
C PRO A 126 -2.59 -8.13 14.73
N LEU A 127 -1.72 -8.55 13.80
CA LEU A 127 -0.74 -7.65 13.18
C LEU A 127 -1.45 -6.65 12.26
N HIS A 128 -2.34 -7.08 11.37
CA HIS A 128 -3.13 -6.19 10.51
C HIS A 128 -4.09 -5.31 11.31
N LEU A 129 -4.67 -5.81 12.40
CA LEU A 129 -5.46 -5.01 13.32
C LEU A 129 -4.61 -3.87 13.90
N PHE A 130 -3.44 -4.19 14.45
CA PHE A 130 -2.52 -3.18 14.99
C PHE A 130 -2.06 -2.17 13.94
N LEU A 131 -1.60 -2.65 12.78
CA LEU A 131 -1.09 -1.79 11.69
C LEU A 131 -2.16 -0.88 11.09
N SER A 132 -3.44 -1.24 11.19
CA SER A 132 -4.54 -0.35 10.79
C SER A 132 -4.68 0.89 11.67
N GLN A 133 -4.14 0.85 12.89
CA GLN A 133 -4.21 1.93 13.89
C GLN A 133 -3.00 2.87 13.86
N VAL A 134 -1.92 2.50 13.15
CA VAL A 134 -0.67 3.27 13.12
C VAL A 134 -0.52 3.91 11.75
N LEU A 135 0.01 5.14 11.68
CA LEU A 135 0.29 5.83 10.42
C LEU A 135 1.49 5.21 9.69
N LEU A 136 1.31 4.00 9.16
CA LEU A 136 2.28 3.28 8.36
C LEU A 136 1.69 2.82 7.02
N THR A 137 2.59 2.57 6.07
CA THR A 137 2.29 2.24 4.67
C THR A 137 1.49 0.96 4.46
N GLU A 138 1.50 0.05 5.41
CA GLU A 138 1.10 -1.36 5.33
C GLU A 138 -0.35 -1.49 4.91
N THR A 139 -1.24 -0.73 5.54
CA THR A 139 -2.68 -0.82 5.29
C THR A 139 -3.04 -0.40 3.87
N LEU A 140 -2.52 0.74 3.41
CA LEU A 140 -2.73 1.23 2.05
C LEU A 140 -2.08 0.29 1.03
N PHE A 141 -0.87 -0.17 1.32
CA PHE A 141 -0.11 -1.09 0.47
C PHE A 141 -0.88 -2.40 0.24
N THR A 142 -1.34 -3.05 1.31
CA THR A 142 -2.08 -4.31 1.23
C THR A 142 -3.39 -4.14 0.47
N PHE A 143 -4.12 -3.06 0.72
CA PHE A 143 -5.36 -2.77 -0.01
C PHE A 143 -5.12 -2.63 -1.52
N LEU A 144 -4.13 -1.82 -1.93
CA LEU A 144 -3.79 -1.62 -3.34
C LEU A 144 -3.29 -2.90 -4.00
N LEU A 145 -2.50 -3.71 -3.29
CA LEU A 145 -2.01 -4.98 -3.79
C LEU A 145 -3.14 -6.01 -3.99
N LEU A 146 -4.12 -6.04 -3.08
CA LEU A 146 -5.32 -6.88 -3.24
C LEU A 146 -6.16 -6.41 -4.43
N LEU A 147 -6.32 -5.11 -4.66
CA LEU A 147 -6.97 -4.59 -5.87
C LEU A 147 -6.21 -5.01 -7.14
N ALA A 148 -4.89 -4.85 -7.15
CA ALA A 148 -4.05 -5.27 -8.28
C ALA A 148 -4.24 -6.77 -8.60
N THR A 149 -4.33 -7.60 -7.56
CA THR A 149 -4.54 -9.05 -7.65
C THR A 149 -5.96 -9.37 -8.13
N TYR A 150 -6.97 -8.72 -7.58
CA TYR A 150 -8.37 -8.92 -7.97
C TYR A 150 -8.58 -8.62 -9.46
N PHE A 151 -8.06 -7.49 -9.95
CA PHE A 151 -8.17 -7.12 -11.36
C PHE A 151 -7.31 -7.98 -12.28
N ALA A 152 -6.19 -8.54 -11.80
CA ALA A 152 -5.43 -9.53 -12.55
C ALA A 152 -6.32 -10.77 -12.84
N ILE A 153 -7.14 -11.19 -11.87
CA ILE A 153 -7.99 -12.36 -11.97
C ILE A 153 -9.27 -12.11 -12.81
N GLU A 154 -9.78 -10.88 -12.88
CA GLU A 154 -10.97 -10.54 -13.70
C GLU A 154 -10.73 -10.67 -15.22
N ARG A 155 -9.46 -10.67 -15.65
CA ARG A 155 -9.03 -10.75 -17.05
C ARG A 155 -9.56 -9.63 -17.96
N GLY A 156 -9.08 -9.62 -19.20
CA GLY A 156 -9.47 -8.65 -20.21
C GLY A 156 -8.79 -7.29 -20.09
N LYS A 157 -8.97 -6.45 -21.11
CA LYS A 157 -8.29 -5.14 -21.23
C LYS A 157 -8.42 -4.25 -19.96
N PRO A 158 -9.61 -4.03 -19.38
CA PRO A 158 -9.71 -3.21 -18.17
C PRO A 158 -9.03 -3.86 -16.96
N GLY A 159 -9.14 -5.19 -16.81
CA GLY A 159 -8.48 -5.94 -15.74
C GLY A 159 -6.96 -5.80 -15.79
N TYR A 160 -6.34 -5.98 -16.97
CA TYR A 160 -4.90 -5.84 -17.15
C TYR A 160 -4.39 -4.43 -16.82
N LEU A 161 -5.09 -3.40 -17.31
CA LEU A 161 -4.72 -2.01 -17.06
C LEU A 161 -4.87 -1.64 -15.58
N LEU A 162 -6.00 -1.99 -14.96
CA LEU A 162 -6.25 -1.71 -13.55
C LEU A 162 -5.27 -2.48 -12.66
N SER A 163 -5.00 -3.74 -12.98
CA SER A 163 -4.02 -4.55 -12.27
C SER A 163 -2.63 -3.90 -12.26
N GLY A 164 -2.12 -3.52 -13.43
CA GLY A 164 -0.85 -2.82 -13.58
C GLY A 164 -0.82 -1.46 -12.86
N ALA A 165 -1.90 -0.69 -12.97
CA ALA A 165 -2.01 0.61 -12.30
C ALA A 165 -2.00 0.47 -10.77
N PHE A 166 -2.80 -0.43 -10.20
CA PHE A 166 -2.81 -0.66 -8.76
C PHE A 166 -1.50 -1.28 -8.25
N LEU A 167 -0.83 -2.13 -9.03
CA LEU A 167 0.51 -2.59 -8.71
C LEU A 167 1.51 -1.43 -8.70
N GLY A 168 1.41 -0.50 -9.64
CA GLY A 168 2.19 0.74 -9.68
C GLY A 168 1.94 1.63 -8.45
N LEU A 169 0.68 1.82 -8.07
CA LEU A 169 0.31 2.55 -6.85
C LEU A 169 0.81 1.86 -5.58
N SER A 170 0.72 0.53 -5.50
CA SER A 170 1.29 -0.22 -4.38
C SER A 170 2.81 -0.03 -4.30
N THR A 171 3.49 0.09 -5.45
CA THR A 171 4.93 0.35 -5.54
C THR A 171 5.29 1.79 -5.13
N LEU A 172 4.46 2.77 -5.46
CA LEU A 172 4.53 4.14 -4.91
C LEU A 172 4.13 4.24 -3.44
N THR A 173 3.62 3.16 -2.85
CA THR A 173 3.41 3.06 -1.40
C THR A 173 4.63 2.41 -0.75
N ARG A 174 5.10 1.29 -1.28
CA ARG A 174 6.32 0.59 -0.84
C ARG A 174 7.10 0.06 -2.05
N PRO A 175 8.38 0.45 -2.23
CA PRO A 175 9.19 0.00 -3.38
C PRO A 175 9.34 -1.52 -3.50
N VAL A 176 9.14 -2.27 -2.41
CA VAL A 176 9.24 -3.74 -2.39
C VAL A 176 8.29 -4.42 -3.39
N ALA A 177 7.17 -3.78 -3.76
CA ALA A 177 6.28 -4.32 -4.78
C ALA A 177 6.90 -4.40 -6.18
N LEU A 178 8.03 -3.72 -6.46
CA LEU A 178 8.79 -3.94 -7.69
C LEU A 178 9.16 -5.42 -7.89
N TYR A 179 9.46 -6.13 -6.80
CA TYR A 179 9.84 -7.55 -6.86
C TYR A 179 8.67 -8.48 -7.18
N LEU A 180 7.43 -7.96 -7.19
CA LEU A 180 6.24 -8.72 -7.58
C LEU A 180 5.97 -8.67 -9.09
N ILE A 181 6.63 -7.79 -9.85
CA ILE A 181 6.46 -7.69 -11.31
C ILE A 181 6.71 -9.03 -12.01
N PRO A 182 7.83 -9.75 -11.75
CA PRO A 182 8.07 -11.03 -12.39
C PRO A 182 6.95 -12.04 -12.10
N LEU A 183 6.41 -12.06 -10.88
CA LEU A 183 5.30 -12.94 -10.51
C LEU A 183 4.02 -12.61 -11.29
N TYR A 184 3.70 -11.33 -11.45
CA TYR A 184 2.55 -10.90 -12.26
C TYR A 184 2.72 -11.23 -13.75
N LEU A 185 3.93 -11.06 -14.29
CA LEU A 185 4.22 -11.45 -15.66
C LEU A 185 4.08 -12.95 -15.87
N LEU A 186 4.65 -13.76 -14.97
CA LEU A 186 4.50 -15.20 -15.00
C LEU A 186 3.03 -15.61 -14.87
N PHE A 187 2.27 -14.99 -13.97
CA PHE A 187 0.85 -15.24 -13.80
C PHE A 187 0.08 -15.10 -15.12
N PHE A 188 0.25 -14.00 -15.85
CA PHE A 188 -0.39 -13.79 -17.16
C PHE A 188 0.12 -14.74 -18.25
N LEU A 189 1.40 -15.14 -18.22
CA LEU A 189 1.98 -16.07 -19.18
C LEU A 189 1.51 -17.52 -19.00
N PHE A 190 1.13 -17.92 -17.79
CA PHE A 190 0.60 -19.24 -17.47
C PHE A 190 -0.92 -19.33 -17.54
N GLU A 191 -1.62 -18.24 -17.88
CA GLU A 191 -3.07 -18.29 -18.09
C GLU A 191 -3.47 -19.27 -19.19
N ARG A 192 -4.63 -19.92 -19.05
CA ARG A 192 -5.21 -20.80 -20.07
C ARG A 192 -5.86 -20.02 -21.23
N GLU A 193 -5.17 -19.01 -21.74
CA GLU A 193 -5.60 -18.13 -22.83
C GLU A 193 -4.74 -18.33 -24.09
N PRO A 194 -5.14 -17.88 -25.27
CA PRO A 194 -4.26 -17.84 -26.43
C PRO A 194 -3.01 -16.98 -26.16
N LEU A 195 -1.84 -17.37 -26.68
CA LEU A 195 -0.56 -16.67 -26.45
C LEU A 195 -0.65 -15.15 -26.72
N LYS A 196 -1.39 -14.75 -27.77
CA LYS A 196 -1.65 -13.36 -28.11
C LYS A 196 -2.30 -12.57 -26.97
N ASN A 197 -3.27 -13.17 -26.28
CA ASN A 197 -3.96 -12.53 -25.15
C ASN A 197 -3.04 -12.44 -23.93
N ARG A 198 -2.23 -13.47 -23.68
CA ARG A 198 -1.24 -13.48 -22.59
C ARG A 198 -0.22 -12.34 -22.75
N ILE A 199 0.40 -12.25 -23.93
CA ILE A 199 1.37 -11.20 -24.24
C ILE A 199 0.71 -9.81 -24.14
N ARG A 200 -0.50 -9.66 -24.71
CA ARG A 200 -1.25 -8.41 -24.63
C ARG A 200 -1.54 -8.02 -23.18
N GLY A 201 -1.96 -8.95 -22.34
CA GLY A 201 -2.23 -8.70 -20.92
C GLY A 201 -0.99 -8.23 -20.17
N SER A 202 0.12 -8.97 -20.31
CA SER A 202 1.42 -8.60 -19.73
C SER A 202 1.89 -7.20 -20.17
N LEU A 203 1.79 -6.88 -21.46
CA LEU A 203 2.19 -5.57 -21.99
C LEU A 203 1.30 -4.44 -21.49
N LEU A 204 -0.02 -4.64 -21.44
CA LEU A 204 -0.95 -3.63 -20.92
C LEU A 204 -0.74 -3.37 -19.42
N ALA A 205 -0.52 -4.44 -18.64
CA ALA A 205 -0.22 -4.32 -17.21
C ALA A 205 1.11 -3.60 -16.99
N LEU A 206 2.17 -3.96 -17.73
CA LEU A 206 3.47 -3.27 -17.66
C LEU A 206 3.38 -1.81 -18.07
N LEU A 207 2.63 -1.49 -19.12
CA LEU A 207 2.44 -0.13 -19.58
C LEU A 207 1.73 0.71 -18.50
N ALA A 208 0.63 0.22 -17.94
CA ALA A 208 -0.10 0.91 -16.87
C ALA A 208 0.76 1.09 -15.62
N PHE A 209 1.54 0.06 -15.27
CA PHE A 209 2.51 0.10 -14.17
C PHE A 209 3.56 1.21 -14.39
N ALA A 210 4.20 1.24 -15.57
CA ALA A 210 5.23 2.22 -15.90
C ALA A 210 4.66 3.65 -15.92
N ILE A 211 3.48 3.85 -16.51
CA ILE A 211 2.78 5.15 -16.52
C ILE A 211 2.52 5.62 -15.10
N THR A 212 2.08 4.72 -14.21
CA THR A 212 1.79 5.06 -12.80
C THR A 212 3.04 5.52 -12.06
N LEU A 213 4.19 4.88 -12.28
CA LEU A 213 5.45 5.27 -11.63
C LEU A 213 6.07 6.54 -12.23
N SER A 214 5.80 6.82 -13.50
CA SER A 214 6.50 7.83 -14.28
C SER A 214 6.53 9.23 -13.66
N PRO A 215 5.46 9.78 -13.04
CA PRO A 215 5.51 11.14 -12.50
C PRO A 215 6.49 11.26 -11.34
N TRP A 216 6.53 10.25 -10.47
CA TRP A 216 7.44 10.23 -9.33
C TRP A 216 8.90 10.03 -9.76
N LEU A 217 9.13 9.12 -10.70
CA LEU A 217 10.46 8.89 -11.26
C LEU A 217 10.99 10.14 -11.95
N LEU A 218 10.15 10.87 -12.70
CA LEU A 218 10.52 12.11 -13.35
C LEU A 218 10.81 13.22 -12.34
N ARG A 219 10.01 13.34 -11.28
CA ARG A 219 10.26 14.28 -10.17
C ARG A 219 11.61 13.99 -9.52
N ASN A 220 11.92 12.73 -9.24
CA ASN A 220 13.19 12.36 -8.64
C ASN A 220 14.38 12.58 -9.58
N TYR A 221 14.20 12.35 -10.88
CA TYR A 221 15.22 12.68 -11.87
C TYR A 221 15.51 14.19 -11.92
N ARG A 222 14.48 15.04 -11.89
CA ARG A 222 14.64 16.51 -11.91
C ARG A 222 15.34 17.05 -10.67
N HIS A 223 15.06 16.51 -9.48
CA HIS A 223 15.66 17.00 -8.23
C HIS A 223 17.00 16.36 -7.89
N PHE A 224 17.24 15.09 -8.27
CA PHE A 224 18.38 14.31 -7.80
C PHE A 224 19.21 13.68 -8.94
N GLY A 225 18.83 13.88 -10.21
CA GLY A 225 19.53 13.35 -11.38
C GLY A 225 19.47 11.82 -11.53
N ARG A 226 18.55 11.13 -10.84
CA ARG A 226 18.47 9.66 -10.83
C ARG A 226 17.03 9.16 -10.94
N PHE A 227 16.82 8.12 -11.74
CA PHE A 227 15.56 7.39 -11.80
C PHE A 227 15.48 6.38 -10.65
N SER A 228 15.18 6.85 -9.44
CA SER A 228 14.98 6.01 -8.26
C SER A 228 13.60 6.24 -7.66
N LEU A 229 13.00 5.19 -7.10
CA LEU A 229 11.74 5.31 -6.35
C LEU A 229 11.96 5.82 -4.93
N SER A 230 13.06 5.41 -4.32
CA SER A 230 13.42 5.73 -2.95
C SER A 230 14.93 5.60 -2.77
N SER A 231 15.52 6.47 -1.95
CA SER A 231 16.91 6.35 -1.50
C SER A 231 17.10 5.41 -0.30
N LEU A 232 16.02 4.83 0.24
CA LEU A 232 16.03 4.02 1.46
C LEU A 232 16.95 2.81 1.37
N THR A 233 17.03 2.13 0.22
CA THR A 233 17.95 1.00 0.02
C THR A 233 19.42 1.42 0.19
N GLY A 234 19.80 2.56 -0.40
CA GLY A 234 21.15 3.11 -0.26
C GLY A 234 21.45 3.59 1.15
N TYR A 235 20.46 4.22 1.80
CA TYR A 235 20.52 4.62 3.20
C TYR A 235 20.78 3.40 4.11
N ASN A 236 20.01 2.32 3.93
CA ASN A 236 20.14 1.12 4.74
C ASN A 236 21.48 0.42 4.56
N LEU A 237 22.00 0.39 3.33
CA LEU A 237 23.32 -0.18 3.03
C LEU A 237 24.44 0.60 3.76
N TYR A 238 24.37 1.93 3.76
CA TYR A 238 25.38 2.77 4.39
C TYR A 238 25.29 2.79 5.91
N PHE A 239 24.11 3.01 6.49
CA PHE A 239 23.99 3.21 7.93
C PHE A 239 23.88 1.90 8.74
N TYR A 240 23.22 0.87 8.21
CA TYR A 240 23.04 -0.39 8.95
C TYR A 240 24.04 -1.45 8.53
N ASN A 241 24.13 -1.77 7.24
CA ASN A 241 24.96 -2.89 6.80
C ASN A 241 26.46 -2.60 6.95
N ALA A 242 26.92 -1.43 6.52
CA ALA A 242 28.33 -1.06 6.68
C ALA A 242 28.70 -0.84 8.16
N GLY A 243 27.77 -0.31 8.97
CA GLY A 243 27.96 -0.16 10.42
C GLY A 243 28.14 -1.50 11.13
N ILE A 244 27.31 -2.50 10.82
CA ILE A 244 27.43 -3.86 11.37
C ILE A 244 28.73 -4.53 10.91
N LEU A 245 29.10 -4.36 9.63
CA LEU A 245 30.35 -4.90 9.11
C LEU A 245 31.56 -4.29 9.81
N ARG A 246 31.54 -2.97 10.02
CA ARG A 246 32.60 -2.25 10.73
C ARG A 246 32.71 -2.71 12.18
N ALA A 247 31.59 -2.82 12.90
CA ALA A 247 31.59 -3.35 14.27
C ALA A 247 32.20 -4.76 14.34
N ARG A 248 31.86 -5.66 13.40
CA ARG A 248 32.48 -7.00 13.33
C ARG A 248 33.99 -6.98 13.04
N LEU A 249 34.48 -5.97 12.34
CA LEU A 249 35.90 -5.84 12.02
C LEU A 249 36.70 -5.17 13.15
N GLU A 250 36.05 -4.31 13.94
CA GLU A 250 36.68 -3.54 15.02
C GLU A 250 36.59 -4.23 16.40
N GLY A 251 35.77 -5.28 16.54
CA GLY A 251 35.67 -6.12 17.75
C GLY A 251 34.52 -5.72 18.66
#